data_AF-S8CX11-F1
#
_entry.id   AF-S8CX11-F1
#
_cell.length_a   1.000
_cell.length_b   1.000
_cell.length_c   1.000
_cell.angle_alpha   90.00
_cell.angle_beta   90.00
_cell.angle_gamma   90.00
#
_symmetry.space_group_name_H-M   'P 1'
#
loop_
_entity.id
_entity.type
_entity.pdbx_description
1 polymer ?
#
loop_
_entity_poly.entity_id
_entity_poly.type
_entity_poly.pdbx_seq_one_letter_code
_entity_poly.pdbx_strand_id
1 'polypeptide(L)'
;RLEYEKKRDVGSRIEKLQSTLSNLRNSLREAEKRQNELKSSIQTANSEIEDLKKEIEEWKSKAEDCEDDLQAWVKKKSTATSNITKHNRHKKSKEALIEQLSLQKQEILEKCEIEQIEIPVTNGGDDPMDTGSSEGGHVIDFDSLSDSLQENLRPSEREKVEVEFAQKISGLIAEIGKTTPNLKAVVQYEAILEKEKVATKEWEAARDEQNKVTSEYNKVKQSRQELFMEAFNHISNNINKIYNQLTKSSAHFVGGVSSSHAVGGTAYLNLENPDEPYLYGIKYSAMPPTKRYRDMSQLSGGEKTVAALALLFAIHSFRPSPFFILDEVDAALDNLNVAKVAGFIRSKCCGTAADGGGGEEEEEEKMSGGTGCGFQSIVISLKDNFYDKAEALVGVYRDSDRGCSRTLTFDLTRYRD
;
A
#
# COMPACT_ATOMS: atom_id res chain seq x y z
N ARG A 1 -37.28 -61.62 -41.08
CA ARG A 1 -36.01 -61.22 -40.41
C ARG A 1 -35.25 -60.13 -41.21
N LEU A 2 -35.23 -60.19 -42.55
CA LEU A 2 -34.58 -59.17 -43.41
C LEU A 2 -35.32 -57.81 -43.53
N GLU A 3 -36.63 -57.74 -43.28
CA GLU A 3 -37.37 -56.46 -43.28
C GLU A 3 -37.27 -55.68 -41.96
N TYR A 4 -36.88 -56.34 -40.87
CA TYR A 4 -36.76 -55.71 -39.56
C TYR A 4 -35.48 -54.88 -39.42
N GLU A 5 -34.43 -55.21 -40.19
CA GLU A 5 -33.18 -54.45 -40.23
C GLU A 5 -33.24 -53.23 -41.16
N LYS A 6 -34.11 -53.25 -42.19
CA LYS A 6 -34.34 -52.09 -43.08
C LYS A 6 -35.14 -50.95 -42.43
N LYS A 7 -35.81 -51.20 -41.29
CA LYS A 7 -36.53 -50.18 -40.51
C LYS A 7 -35.69 -49.52 -39.41
N ARG A 8 -34.42 -49.90 -39.21
CA ARG A 8 -33.53 -49.11 -38.36
C ARG A 8 -33.17 -47.84 -39.11
N ASP A 9 -33.54 -46.73 -38.51
CA ASP A 9 -33.28 -45.36 -38.92
C ASP A 9 -31.78 -45.01 -38.78
N VAL A 10 -30.91 -45.83 -39.40
CA VAL A 10 -29.45 -45.69 -39.35
C VAL A 10 -29.01 -44.48 -40.17
N GLY A 11 -29.72 -44.17 -41.26
CA GLY A 11 -29.46 -43.01 -42.13
C GLY A 11 -29.61 -41.68 -41.39
N SER A 12 -30.74 -41.45 -40.70
CA SER A 12 -30.95 -40.20 -39.96
C SER A 12 -30.00 -40.04 -38.78
N ARG A 13 -29.53 -41.15 -38.20
CA ARG A 13 -28.52 -41.15 -37.12
C ARG A 13 -27.13 -40.86 -37.65
N ILE A 14 -26.78 -41.34 -38.85
CA ILE A 14 -25.54 -40.97 -39.55
C ILE A 14 -25.57 -39.49 -39.93
N GLU A 15 -26.68 -38.96 -40.44
CA GLU A 15 -26.82 -37.52 -40.74
C GLU A 15 -26.73 -36.65 -39.50
N LYS A 16 -27.35 -37.05 -38.37
CA LYS A 16 -27.19 -36.37 -37.08
C LYS A 16 -25.74 -36.43 -36.57
N LEU A 17 -25.06 -37.56 -36.73
CA LEU A 17 -23.66 -37.67 -36.36
C LEU A 17 -22.76 -36.82 -37.27
N GLN A 18 -23.05 -36.76 -38.57
CA GLN A 18 -22.35 -35.91 -39.52
C GLN A 18 -22.56 -34.42 -39.23
N SER A 19 -23.77 -34.00 -38.85
CA SER A 19 -24.04 -32.61 -38.45
C SER A 19 -23.43 -32.25 -37.10
N THR A 20 -23.38 -33.18 -36.15
CA THR A 20 -22.61 -32.95 -34.90
C THR A 20 -21.11 -32.88 -35.15
N LEU A 21 -20.56 -33.72 -36.05
CA LEU A 21 -19.16 -33.67 -36.44
C LEU A 21 -18.80 -32.38 -37.19
N SER A 22 -19.70 -31.84 -38.02
CA SER A 22 -19.47 -30.55 -38.68
C SER A 22 -19.52 -29.40 -37.67
N ASN A 23 -20.46 -29.42 -36.72
CA ASN A 23 -20.55 -28.42 -35.65
C ASN A 23 -19.33 -28.47 -34.71
N LEU A 24 -18.86 -29.67 -34.34
CA LEU A 24 -17.64 -29.87 -33.57
C LEU A 24 -16.40 -29.39 -34.33
N ARG A 25 -16.29 -29.66 -35.63
CA ARG A 25 -15.20 -29.14 -36.47
C ARG A 25 -15.23 -27.62 -36.62
N ASN A 26 -16.40 -27.01 -36.65
CA ASN A 26 -16.52 -25.56 -36.69
C ASN A 26 -16.14 -24.94 -35.34
N SER A 27 -16.57 -25.54 -34.23
CA SER A 27 -16.16 -25.13 -32.88
C SER A 27 -14.65 -25.29 -32.66
N LEU A 28 -14.04 -26.35 -33.20
CA LEU A 28 -12.58 -26.54 -33.19
C LEU A 28 -11.88 -25.42 -33.97
N ARG A 29 -12.35 -25.09 -35.17
CA ARG A 29 -11.81 -23.99 -35.98
C ARG A 29 -11.96 -22.63 -35.30
N GLU A 30 -13.07 -22.38 -34.62
CA GLU A 30 -13.25 -21.16 -33.82
C GLU A 30 -12.31 -21.10 -32.62
N ALA A 31 -12.11 -22.22 -31.93
CA ALA A 31 -11.15 -22.32 -30.84
C ALA A 31 -9.70 -22.12 -31.31
N GLU A 32 -9.33 -22.69 -32.47
CA GLU A 32 -8.01 -22.50 -33.09
C GLU A 32 -7.78 -21.04 -33.51
N LYS A 33 -8.80 -20.36 -34.05
CA LYS A 33 -8.72 -18.93 -34.36
C LYS A 33 -8.49 -18.09 -33.11
N ARG A 34 -9.28 -18.31 -32.05
CA ARG A 34 -9.08 -17.62 -30.76
C ARG A 34 -7.71 -17.91 -30.17
N GLN A 35 -7.23 -19.16 -30.26
CA GLN A 35 -5.90 -19.52 -29.79
C GLN A 35 -4.80 -18.74 -30.55
N ASN A 36 -4.94 -18.57 -31.86
CA ASN A 36 -3.99 -17.81 -32.66
C ASN A 36 -4.05 -16.30 -32.38
N GLU A 37 -5.26 -15.73 -32.20
CA GLU A 37 -5.44 -14.33 -31.81
C GLU A 37 -4.80 -14.04 -30.44
N LEU A 38 -5.04 -14.91 -29.45
CA LEU A 38 -4.39 -14.83 -28.13
C LEU A 38 -2.87 -14.98 -28.25
N LYS A 39 -2.35 -15.88 -29.09
CA LYS A 39 -0.91 -16.01 -29.31
C LYS A 39 -0.31 -14.75 -29.92
N SER A 40 -0.98 -14.13 -30.90
CA SER A 40 -0.50 -12.86 -31.47
C SER A 40 -0.52 -11.73 -30.45
N SER A 41 -1.54 -11.66 -29.59
CA SER A 41 -1.60 -10.65 -28.52
C SER A 41 -0.53 -10.86 -27.44
N ILE A 42 -0.19 -12.12 -27.13
CA ILE A 42 0.93 -12.44 -26.24
C ILE A 42 2.26 -12.05 -26.89
N GLN A 43 2.42 -12.27 -28.20
CA GLN A 43 3.63 -11.85 -28.91
C GLN A 43 3.81 -10.32 -28.91
N THR A 44 2.74 -9.55 -29.15
CA THR A 44 2.81 -8.08 -29.10
C THR A 44 3.10 -7.57 -27.69
N ALA A 45 2.45 -8.14 -26.67
CA ALA A 45 2.73 -7.79 -25.28
C ALA A 45 4.18 -8.13 -24.87
N ASN A 46 4.73 -9.25 -25.36
CA ASN A 46 6.12 -9.61 -25.09
C ASN A 46 7.11 -8.66 -25.78
N SER A 47 6.84 -8.19 -27.00
CA SER A 47 7.68 -7.16 -27.63
C SER A 47 7.64 -5.83 -26.89
N GLU A 48 6.47 -5.41 -26.40
CA GLU A 48 6.34 -4.19 -25.58
C GLU A 48 7.12 -4.32 -24.26
N ILE A 49 7.08 -5.50 -23.63
CA ILE A 49 7.88 -5.78 -22.43
C ILE A 49 9.39 -5.74 -22.72
N GLU A 50 9.84 -6.25 -23.87
CA GLU A 50 11.24 -6.19 -24.26
C GLU A 50 11.71 -4.75 -24.51
N ASP A 51 10.89 -3.91 -25.14
CA ASP A 51 11.23 -2.52 -25.39
C ASP A 51 11.25 -1.70 -24.10
N LEU A 52 10.27 -1.89 -23.20
CA LEU A 52 10.30 -1.29 -21.87
C LEU A 52 11.52 -1.73 -21.05
N LYS A 53 11.96 -2.99 -21.18
CA LYS A 53 13.19 -3.46 -20.53
C LYS A 53 14.44 -2.76 -21.07
N LYS A 54 14.51 -2.50 -22.38
CA LYS A 54 15.61 -1.73 -22.98
C LYS A 54 15.61 -0.29 -22.47
N GLU A 55 14.44 0.35 -22.41
CA GLU A 55 14.32 1.71 -21.86
C GLU A 55 14.79 1.76 -20.40
N ILE A 56 14.40 0.79 -19.58
CA ILE A 56 14.85 0.70 -18.18
C ILE A 56 16.38 0.57 -18.11
N GLU A 57 16.99 -0.24 -18.97
CA GLU A 57 18.45 -0.42 -19.00
C GLU A 57 19.17 0.85 -19.45
N GLU A 58 18.65 1.56 -20.45
CA GLU A 58 19.17 2.88 -20.87
C GLU A 58 19.06 3.92 -19.76
N TRP A 59 17.94 3.96 -19.03
CA TRP A 59 17.76 4.89 -17.91
C TRP A 59 18.66 4.56 -16.73
N LYS A 60 18.92 3.26 -16.47
CA LYS A 60 19.91 2.85 -15.47
C LYS A 60 21.31 3.27 -15.85
N SER A 61 21.72 3.05 -17.10
CA SER A 61 23.04 3.48 -17.57
C SER A 61 23.22 5.00 -17.45
N LYS A 62 22.20 5.79 -17.82
CA LYS A 62 22.24 7.25 -17.63
C LYS A 62 22.31 7.67 -16.16
N ALA A 63 21.67 6.90 -15.26
CA ALA A 63 21.72 7.15 -13.83
C ALA A 63 23.11 6.87 -13.24
N GLU A 64 23.75 5.78 -13.67
CA GLU A 64 25.14 5.45 -13.30
C GLU A 64 26.12 6.53 -13.79
N ASP A 65 26.01 6.97 -15.04
CA ASP A 65 26.84 8.08 -15.58
C ASP A 65 26.68 9.37 -14.76
N CYS A 66 25.44 9.71 -14.38
CA CYS A 66 25.15 10.87 -13.54
C CYS A 66 25.74 10.73 -12.12
N GLU A 67 25.76 9.52 -11.57
CA GLU A 67 26.33 9.25 -10.24
C GLU A 67 27.85 9.36 -10.26
N ASP A 68 28.50 8.87 -11.33
CA ASP A 68 29.94 9.02 -11.55
C ASP A 68 30.35 10.49 -11.71
N ASP A 69 29.58 11.27 -12.47
CA ASP A 69 29.78 12.72 -12.59
C ASP A 69 29.63 13.42 -11.23
N LEU A 70 28.64 13.03 -10.43
CA LEU A 70 28.41 13.61 -9.11
C LEU A 70 29.58 13.28 -8.16
N GLN A 71 30.10 12.05 -8.19
CA GLN A 71 31.31 11.69 -7.45
C GLN A 71 32.54 12.48 -7.90
N ALA A 72 32.69 12.72 -9.22
CA ALA A 72 33.78 13.54 -9.75
C ALA A 72 33.68 15.00 -9.26
N TRP A 73 32.48 15.57 -9.23
CA TRP A 73 32.23 16.91 -8.68
C TRP A 73 32.49 16.99 -7.19
N VAL A 74 32.11 15.97 -6.41
CA VAL A 74 32.42 15.88 -4.98
C VAL A 74 33.93 15.84 -4.74
N LYS A 75 34.68 15.06 -5.53
CA LYS A 75 36.16 15.04 -5.46
C LYS A 75 36.74 16.42 -5.77
N LYS A 76 36.30 17.10 -6.84
CA LYS A 76 36.73 18.48 -7.17
C LYS A 76 36.41 19.48 -6.06
N LYS A 77 35.23 19.37 -5.44
CA LYS A 77 34.84 20.21 -4.30
C LYS A 77 35.76 19.97 -3.09
N SER A 78 36.13 18.72 -2.82
CA SER A 78 37.02 18.37 -1.71
C SER A 78 38.44 18.95 -1.90
N THR A 79 38.98 18.90 -3.12
CA THR A 79 40.31 19.46 -3.43
C THR A 79 40.29 20.98 -3.40
N ALA A 80 39.24 21.62 -3.92
CA ALA A 80 39.04 23.06 -3.80
C ALA A 80 38.94 23.51 -2.33
N THR A 81 38.21 22.77 -1.50
CA THR A 81 38.09 23.06 -0.06
C THR A 81 39.44 22.94 0.65
N SER A 82 40.23 21.90 0.34
CA SER A 82 41.59 21.74 0.84
C SER A 82 42.49 22.93 0.46
N ASN A 83 42.42 23.40 -0.79
CA ASN A 83 43.18 24.57 -1.24
C ASN A 83 42.75 25.85 -0.54
N ILE A 84 41.44 26.07 -0.34
CA ILE A 84 40.92 27.21 0.44
C ILE A 84 41.46 27.18 1.87
N THR A 85 41.49 26.01 2.52
CA THR A 85 42.05 25.90 3.89
C THR A 85 43.55 26.20 3.92
N LYS A 86 44.32 25.80 2.89
CA LYS A 86 45.75 26.15 2.76
C LYS A 86 45.94 27.65 2.58
N HIS A 87 45.21 28.28 1.66
CA HIS A 87 45.28 29.71 1.44
C HIS A 87 44.88 30.51 2.68
N ASN A 88 43.87 30.07 3.43
CA ASN A 88 43.50 30.70 4.70
C ASN A 88 44.60 30.59 5.77
N ARG A 89 45.34 29.47 5.83
CA ARG A 89 46.51 29.37 6.71
C ARG A 89 47.63 30.33 6.29
N HIS A 90 47.91 30.43 5.00
CA HIS A 90 48.89 31.39 4.49
C HIS A 90 48.47 32.85 4.76
N LYS A 91 47.19 33.17 4.59
CA LYS A 91 46.63 34.50 4.91
C LYS A 91 46.85 34.85 6.38
N LYS A 92 46.46 33.97 7.31
CA LYS A 92 46.69 34.18 8.75
C LYS A 92 48.17 34.34 9.11
N SER A 93 49.06 33.58 8.47
CA SER A 93 50.51 33.71 8.68
C SER A 93 51.04 35.06 8.18
N LYS A 94 50.53 35.58 7.06
CA LYS A 94 50.91 36.89 6.54
C LYS A 94 50.33 38.02 7.38
N GLU A 95 49.10 37.89 7.86
CA GLU A 95 48.47 38.85 8.80
C GLU A 95 49.28 38.94 10.10
N ALA A 96 49.67 37.80 10.69
CA ALA A 96 50.52 37.79 11.88
C ALA A 96 51.91 38.42 11.63
N LEU A 97 52.48 38.23 10.43
CA LEU A 97 53.75 38.88 10.07
C LEU A 97 53.59 40.40 9.91
N ILE A 98 52.47 40.86 9.34
CA ILE A 98 52.15 42.28 9.22
C ILE A 98 51.98 42.90 10.61
N GLU A 99 51.30 42.21 11.53
CA GLU A 99 51.11 42.65 12.91
C GLU A 99 52.44 42.69 13.69
N GLN A 100 53.32 41.72 13.49
CA GLN A 100 54.68 41.75 14.05
C GLN A 100 55.50 42.92 13.48
N LEU A 101 55.42 43.17 12.17
CA LEU A 101 56.13 44.27 11.52
C LEU A 101 55.57 45.63 11.94
N SER A 102 54.25 45.75 12.18
CA SER A 102 53.65 46.99 12.70
C SER A 102 54.08 47.25 14.13
N LEU A 103 54.17 46.21 14.98
CA LEU A 103 54.72 46.32 16.32
C LEU A 103 56.20 46.72 16.31
N GLN A 104 57.01 46.11 15.43
CA GLN A 104 58.41 46.51 15.25
C GLN A 104 58.55 47.94 14.75
N LYS A 105 57.68 48.37 13.82
CA LYS A 105 57.64 49.77 13.37
C LYS A 105 57.33 50.70 14.54
N GLN A 106 56.36 50.36 15.38
CA GLN A 106 56.00 51.14 16.56
C GLN A 106 57.14 51.18 17.58
N GLU A 107 57.81 50.06 17.82
CA GLU A 107 58.98 49.98 18.72
C GLU A 107 60.18 50.80 18.20
N ILE A 108 60.40 50.82 16.88
CA ILE A 108 61.42 51.65 16.25
C ILE A 108 61.05 53.13 16.37
N LEU A 109 59.78 53.49 16.17
CA LEU A 109 59.30 54.86 16.35
C LEU A 109 59.46 55.32 17.80
N GLU A 110 59.06 54.51 18.78
CA GLU A 110 59.26 54.80 20.22
C GLU A 110 60.75 54.93 20.57
N LYS A 111 61.62 54.08 20.01
CA LYS A 111 63.08 54.19 20.21
C LYS A 111 63.66 55.45 19.58
N CYS A 112 63.24 55.83 18.37
CA CYS A 112 63.67 57.07 17.73
C CYS A 112 63.17 58.32 18.50
N GLU A 113 61.98 58.25 19.11
CA GLU A 113 61.44 59.31 19.97
C GLU A 113 62.23 59.42 21.29
N ILE A 114 62.61 58.30 21.90
CA ILE A 114 63.44 58.25 23.12
C ILE A 114 64.89 58.70 22.86
N GLU A 115 65.45 58.38 21.70
CA GLU A 115 66.82 58.74 21.31
C GLU A 115 66.97 60.16 20.73
N GLN A 116 65.88 60.94 20.63
CA GLN A 116 65.86 62.29 20.03
C GLN A 116 66.44 62.34 18.60
N ILE A 117 66.18 61.31 17.79
CA ILE A 117 66.52 61.33 16.36
C ILE A 117 65.36 62.01 15.62
N GLU A 118 65.57 63.23 15.13
CA GLU A 118 64.57 63.96 14.34
C GLU A 118 64.31 63.24 13.01
N ILE A 119 63.22 62.47 12.95
CA ILE A 119 62.67 61.99 11.68
C ILE A 119 61.84 63.15 11.11
N PRO A 120 62.11 63.63 9.89
CA PRO A 120 61.35 64.71 9.29
C PRO A 120 59.97 64.18 8.92
N VAL A 121 59.00 64.41 9.80
CA VAL A 121 57.57 64.19 9.54
C VAL A 121 57.02 65.51 9.03
N THR A 122 56.30 65.48 7.90
CA THR A 122 55.54 66.66 7.48
C THR A 122 54.47 66.92 8.54
N ASN A 123 54.65 68.01 9.28
CA ASN A 123 53.69 68.50 10.27
C ASN A 123 52.40 68.93 9.57
N GLY A 124 51.54 67.96 9.30
CA GLY A 124 50.17 68.14 8.87
C GLY A 124 49.20 68.01 10.05
N GLY A 125 49.27 68.96 10.98
CA GLY A 125 48.19 69.30 11.92
C GLY A 125 47.82 68.26 12.98
N ASP A 126 48.67 68.09 13.98
CA ASP A 126 48.26 67.49 15.26
C ASP A 126 47.68 68.58 16.18
N ASP A 127 46.36 68.67 16.19
CA ASP A 127 45.61 69.35 17.24
C ASP A 127 45.57 68.42 18.48
N PRO A 128 45.91 68.85 19.71
CA PRO A 128 46.15 67.94 20.84
C PRO A 128 44.87 67.36 21.49
N MET A 129 43.74 67.36 20.80
CA MET A 129 42.42 67.01 21.37
C MET A 129 41.54 66.19 20.41
N ASP A 130 42.11 65.24 19.67
CA ASP A 130 41.30 64.24 18.95
C ASP A 130 41.72 62.80 19.32
N THR A 131 41.00 62.21 20.28
CA THR A 131 41.06 60.78 20.63
C THR A 131 40.30 59.95 19.61
N GLY A 132 40.58 60.16 18.33
CA GLY A 132 40.03 59.43 17.21
C GLY A 132 41.14 58.62 16.56
N SER A 133 41.06 57.30 16.68
CA SER A 133 41.86 56.32 15.95
C SER A 133 41.91 56.64 14.45
N SER A 134 42.95 57.37 14.04
CA SER A 134 43.26 57.63 12.65
C SER A 134 44.51 56.82 12.32
N GLU A 135 44.35 55.79 11.49
CA GLU A 135 45.45 55.13 10.77
C GLU A 135 46.08 56.15 9.81
N GLY A 136 46.71 57.18 10.37
CA GLY A 136 47.45 58.21 9.66
C GLY A 136 48.74 57.59 9.15
N GLY A 137 48.73 57.17 7.89
CA GLY A 137 49.96 56.86 7.18
C GLY A 137 50.88 58.08 7.23
N HIS A 138 51.99 57.98 7.95
CA HIS A 138 53.07 58.96 7.89
C HIS A 138 53.49 59.14 6.43
N VAL A 139 53.18 60.30 5.84
CA VAL A 139 53.68 60.69 4.53
C VAL A 139 55.09 61.21 4.73
N ILE A 140 56.06 60.42 4.29
CA ILE A 140 57.48 60.77 4.34
C ILE A 140 57.73 61.84 3.28
N ASP A 141 58.32 62.95 3.71
CA ASP A 141 58.73 64.06 2.85
C ASP A 141 60.00 63.68 2.06
N PHE A 142 59.95 63.83 0.74
CA PHE A 142 61.08 63.57 -0.16
C PHE A 142 61.74 64.88 -0.65
N ASP A 143 61.37 66.05 -0.10
CA ASP A 143 61.91 67.35 -0.52
C ASP A 143 63.41 67.53 -0.21
N SER A 144 64.00 66.67 0.62
CA SER A 144 65.44 66.70 0.93
C SER A 144 66.30 65.74 0.09
N LEU A 145 65.80 65.18 -1.02
CA LEU A 145 66.63 64.41 -1.95
C LEU A 145 67.31 65.30 -3.00
N SER A 146 68.58 64.99 -3.25
CA SER A 146 69.45 65.68 -4.21
C SER A 146 68.87 65.74 -5.64
N ASP A 147 69.15 66.87 -6.32
CA ASP A 147 68.71 67.30 -7.68
C ASP A 147 68.72 66.26 -8.82
N SER A 148 69.32 65.08 -8.63
CA SER A 148 69.28 63.97 -9.60
C SER A 148 67.97 63.16 -9.60
N LEU A 149 67.13 63.31 -8.57
CA LEU A 149 65.82 62.63 -8.47
C LEU A 149 64.63 63.57 -8.66
N GLN A 150 64.87 64.90 -8.67
CA GLN A 150 63.93 65.90 -9.18
C GLN A 150 64.10 66.05 -10.70
N GLU A 151 63.87 64.96 -11.44
CA GLU A 151 63.62 65.10 -12.88
C GLU A 151 62.33 65.90 -13.03
N ASN A 152 62.50 67.19 -13.35
CA ASN A 152 61.44 68.05 -13.82
C ASN A 152 60.82 67.42 -15.07
N LEU A 153 59.77 66.62 -14.91
CA LEU A 153 58.86 66.34 -16.00
C LEU A 153 58.38 67.69 -16.52
N ARG A 154 58.54 67.92 -17.82
CA ARG A 154 58.19 69.22 -18.44
C ARG A 154 56.74 69.55 -18.10
N PRO A 155 56.36 70.82 -17.85
CA PRO A 155 54.98 71.19 -17.53
C PRO A 155 53.94 70.62 -18.52
N SER A 156 54.33 70.49 -19.79
CA SER A 156 53.51 69.91 -20.87
C SER A 156 53.33 68.38 -20.81
N GLU A 157 54.21 67.65 -20.13
CA GLU A 157 54.06 66.20 -19.90
C GLU A 157 53.19 65.95 -18.67
N ARG A 158 53.31 66.82 -17.65
CA ARG A 158 52.44 66.81 -16.48
C ARG A 158 50.99 67.08 -16.84
N GLU A 159 50.73 68.07 -17.69
CA GLU A 159 49.38 68.41 -18.18
C GLU A 159 48.77 67.29 -19.06
N LYS A 160 49.60 66.59 -19.86
CA LYS A 160 49.14 65.41 -20.63
C LYS A 160 48.77 64.24 -19.73
N VAL A 161 49.60 63.94 -18.74
CA VAL A 161 49.36 62.86 -17.77
C VAL A 161 48.16 63.19 -16.88
N GLU A 162 47.97 64.46 -16.52
CA GLU A 162 46.82 64.93 -15.76
C GLU A 162 45.51 64.85 -16.57
N VAL A 163 45.53 65.20 -17.86
CA VAL A 163 44.39 64.99 -18.77
C VAL A 163 44.11 63.49 -18.97
N GLU A 164 45.13 62.66 -19.08
CA GLU A 164 44.97 61.21 -19.21
C GLU A 164 44.38 60.59 -17.93
N PHE A 165 44.82 61.04 -16.75
CA PHE A 165 44.23 60.62 -15.48
C PHE A 165 42.82 61.18 -15.29
N ALA A 166 42.53 62.42 -15.68
CA ALA A 166 41.17 62.96 -15.66
C ALA A 166 40.22 62.20 -16.61
N GLN A 167 40.71 61.75 -17.77
CA GLN A 167 39.95 60.88 -18.67
C GLN A 167 39.74 59.48 -18.09
N LYS A 168 40.75 58.88 -17.46
CA LYS A 168 40.59 57.58 -16.77
C LYS A 168 39.65 57.69 -15.58
N ILE A 169 39.73 58.77 -14.80
CA ILE A 169 38.86 59.05 -13.65
C ILE A 169 37.43 59.28 -14.13
N SER A 170 37.20 60.07 -15.18
CA SER A 170 35.86 60.27 -15.72
C SER A 170 35.28 58.99 -16.36
N GLY A 171 36.13 58.17 -17.00
CA GLY A 171 35.76 56.84 -17.47
C GLY A 171 35.33 55.91 -16.34
N LEU A 172 36.12 55.85 -15.27
CA LEU A 172 35.80 55.07 -14.07
C LEU A 172 34.55 55.59 -13.35
N ILE A 173 34.34 56.90 -13.27
CA ILE A 173 33.11 57.49 -12.69
C ILE A 173 31.89 57.15 -13.55
N ALA A 174 32.01 57.17 -14.88
CA ALA A 174 30.94 56.76 -15.78
C ALA A 174 30.63 55.25 -15.68
N GLU A 175 31.66 54.42 -15.47
CA GLU A 175 31.52 52.99 -15.25
C GLU A 175 30.90 52.67 -13.88
N ILE A 176 31.27 53.41 -12.83
CA ILE A 176 30.66 53.35 -11.49
C ILE A 176 29.20 53.81 -11.53
N GLY A 177 28.87 54.86 -12.29
CA GLY A 177 27.49 55.31 -12.46
C GLY A 177 26.62 54.27 -13.19
N LYS A 178 27.19 53.55 -14.16
CA LYS A 178 26.55 52.41 -14.85
C LYS A 178 26.33 51.22 -13.91
N THR A 179 27.21 51.06 -12.92
CA THR A 179 27.20 49.98 -11.94
C THR A 179 26.66 50.44 -10.59
N THR A 180 25.70 51.37 -10.56
CA THR A 180 24.96 51.70 -9.33
C THR A 180 24.39 50.41 -8.73
N PRO A 181 24.92 49.91 -7.60
CA PRO A 181 24.50 48.62 -7.09
C PRO A 181 23.04 48.73 -6.68
N ASN A 182 22.19 47.85 -7.22
CA ASN A 182 20.78 47.83 -6.87
C ASN A 182 20.61 47.27 -5.45
N LEU A 183 20.77 48.12 -4.45
CA LEU A 183 20.63 47.78 -3.02
C LEU A 183 19.24 47.18 -2.70
N LYS A 184 18.21 47.45 -3.53
CA LYS A 184 16.89 46.84 -3.39
C LYS A 184 16.85 45.37 -3.79
N ALA A 185 17.75 44.91 -4.64
CA ALA A 185 17.81 43.51 -5.06
C ALA A 185 18.20 42.59 -3.88
N VAL A 186 19.09 43.05 -3.01
CA VAL A 186 19.48 42.31 -1.80
C VAL A 186 18.30 42.20 -0.84
N VAL A 187 17.59 43.31 -0.58
CA VAL A 187 16.40 43.32 0.30
C VAL A 187 15.27 42.45 -0.27
N GLN A 188 15.05 42.48 -1.58
CA GLN A 188 14.06 41.61 -2.23
C GLN A 188 14.45 40.14 -2.16
N TYR A 189 15.74 39.83 -2.33
CA TYR A 189 16.25 38.48 -2.22
C TYR A 189 16.10 37.93 -0.79
N GLU A 190 16.42 38.72 0.22
CA GLU A 190 16.20 38.37 1.63
C GLU A 190 14.72 38.14 1.94
N ALA A 191 13.84 39.02 1.45
CA ALA A 191 12.39 38.86 1.62
C ALA A 191 11.84 37.60 0.93
N ILE A 192 12.39 37.22 -0.24
CA ILE A 192 12.03 35.99 -0.94
C ILE A 192 12.55 34.77 -0.18
N LEU A 193 13.79 34.79 0.31
CA LEU A 193 14.37 33.72 1.12
C LEU A 193 13.57 33.49 2.41
N GLU A 194 13.09 34.56 3.05
CA GLU A 194 12.28 34.42 4.25
C GLU A 194 10.91 33.83 3.96
N LYS A 195 10.25 34.26 2.86
CA LYS A 195 9.01 33.65 2.38
C LYS A 195 9.20 32.18 2.00
N GLU A 196 10.30 31.85 1.33
CA GLU A 196 10.65 30.47 0.98
C GLU A 196 10.79 29.63 2.25
N LYS A 197 11.55 30.10 3.24
CA LYS A 197 11.71 29.39 4.52
C LYS A 197 10.38 29.14 5.23
N VAL A 198 9.46 30.11 5.23
CA VAL A 198 8.13 29.95 5.84
C VAL A 198 7.32 28.92 5.04
N ALA A 199 7.29 29.01 3.71
CA ALA A 199 6.57 28.07 2.86
C ALA A 199 7.13 26.64 2.97
N THR A 200 8.44 26.47 3.05
CA THR A 200 9.06 25.15 3.26
C THR A 200 8.67 24.56 4.61
N LYS A 201 8.65 25.36 5.68
CA LYS A 201 8.20 24.91 7.00
C LYS A 201 6.73 24.51 7.03
N GLU A 202 5.86 25.29 6.38
CA GLU A 202 4.43 24.95 6.26
C GLU A 202 4.24 23.66 5.45
N TRP A 203 5.00 23.49 4.38
CA TRP A 203 4.98 22.29 3.55
C TRP A 203 5.48 21.06 4.32
N GLU A 204 6.58 21.19 5.07
CA GLU A 204 7.09 20.12 5.94
C GLU A 204 6.07 19.74 7.02
N ALA A 205 5.44 20.73 7.66
CA ALA A 205 4.40 20.47 8.66
C ALA A 205 3.18 19.74 8.06
N ALA A 206 2.70 20.18 6.89
CA ALA A 206 1.60 19.51 6.18
C ALA A 206 1.98 18.10 5.72
N ARG A 207 3.24 17.89 5.30
CA ARG A 207 3.79 16.58 4.91
C ARG A 207 3.83 15.63 6.11
N ASP A 208 4.27 16.11 7.27
CA ASP A 208 4.29 15.33 8.50
C ASP A 208 2.88 14.97 8.97
N GLU A 209 1.92 15.89 8.87
CA GLU A 209 0.51 15.60 9.15
C GLU A 209 -0.06 14.56 8.18
N GLN A 210 0.19 14.71 6.88
CA GLN A 210 -0.21 13.73 5.87
C GLN A 210 0.37 12.34 6.18
N ASN A 211 1.64 12.26 6.54
CA ASN A 211 2.30 10.99 6.89
C ASN A 211 1.68 10.35 8.13
N LYS A 212 1.34 11.14 9.16
CA LYS A 212 0.65 10.66 10.37
C LYS A 212 -0.73 10.09 10.04
N VAL A 213 -1.55 10.85 9.31
CA VAL A 213 -2.90 10.42 8.91
C VAL A 213 -2.83 9.17 8.02
N THR A 214 -1.87 9.11 7.10
CA THR A 214 -1.67 7.94 6.24
C THR A 214 -1.26 6.71 7.06
N SER A 215 -0.40 6.88 8.07
CA SER A 215 -0.02 5.79 8.99
C SER A 215 -1.21 5.27 9.79
N GLU A 216 -2.03 6.16 10.33
CA GLU A 216 -3.24 5.79 11.08
C GLU A 216 -4.27 5.09 10.18
N TYR A 217 -4.49 5.61 8.97
CA TYR A 217 -5.34 4.98 7.97
C TYR A 217 -4.87 3.55 7.64
N ASN A 218 -3.56 3.36 7.41
CA ASN A 218 -3.01 2.06 7.11
C ASN A 218 -3.18 1.07 8.27
N LYS A 219 -3.03 1.52 9.53
CA LYS A 219 -3.30 0.66 10.71
C LYS A 219 -4.75 0.22 10.77
N VAL A 220 -5.70 1.14 10.55
CA VAL A 220 -7.14 0.82 10.52
C VAL A 220 -7.48 -0.09 9.34
N LYS A 221 -6.93 0.18 8.16
CA LYS A 221 -7.08 -0.65 6.96
C LYS A 221 -6.63 -2.08 7.21
N GLN A 222 -5.44 -2.24 7.80
CA GLN A 222 -4.86 -3.54 8.13
C GLN A 222 -5.71 -4.27 9.16
N SER A 223 -6.07 -3.63 10.28
CA SER A 223 -6.91 -4.24 11.30
C SER A 223 -8.28 -4.69 10.74
N ARG A 224 -8.91 -3.85 9.91
CA ARG A 224 -10.16 -4.22 9.21
C ARG A 224 -9.98 -5.42 8.29
N GLN A 225 -8.88 -5.48 7.54
CA GLN A 225 -8.58 -6.60 6.64
C GLN A 225 -8.32 -7.89 7.40
N GLU A 226 -7.57 -7.83 8.50
CA GLU A 226 -7.27 -8.97 9.37
C GLU A 226 -8.55 -9.57 9.96
N LEU A 227 -9.40 -8.75 10.60
CA LEU A 227 -10.67 -9.21 11.17
C LEU A 227 -11.60 -9.82 10.11
N PHE A 228 -11.65 -9.21 8.92
CA PHE A 228 -12.46 -9.73 7.82
C PHE A 228 -11.94 -11.08 7.33
N MET A 229 -10.63 -11.19 7.10
CA MET A 229 -10.02 -12.42 6.59
C MET A 229 -10.08 -13.56 7.60
N GLU A 230 -9.96 -13.28 8.90
CA GLU A 230 -10.15 -14.27 9.96
C GLU A 230 -11.55 -14.90 9.89
N ALA A 231 -12.59 -14.06 9.87
CA ALA A 231 -13.97 -14.52 9.76
C ALA A 231 -14.23 -15.24 8.43
N PHE A 232 -13.75 -14.69 7.32
CA PHE A 232 -13.94 -15.25 5.99
C PHE A 232 -13.26 -16.63 5.85
N ASN A 233 -12.01 -16.77 6.28
CA ASN A 233 -11.27 -18.02 6.20
C ASN A 233 -11.92 -19.11 7.06
N HIS A 234 -12.37 -18.76 8.27
CA HIS A 234 -13.08 -19.70 9.14
C HIS A 234 -14.39 -20.19 8.49
N ILE A 235 -15.21 -19.27 7.97
CA ILE A 235 -16.48 -19.62 7.29
C ILE A 235 -16.21 -20.42 6.01
N SER A 236 -15.20 -20.05 5.21
CA SER A 236 -14.83 -20.73 3.96
C SER A 236 -14.30 -22.16 4.17
N ASN A 237 -13.58 -22.40 5.27
CA ASN A 237 -13.14 -23.75 5.61
C ASN A 237 -14.29 -24.63 6.13
N ASN A 238 -15.25 -24.04 6.84
CA ASN A 238 -16.35 -24.79 7.43
C ASN A 238 -17.54 -24.99 6.49
N ILE A 239 -17.79 -24.06 5.55
CA ILE A 239 -18.93 -24.14 4.61
C ILE A 239 -18.89 -25.41 3.78
N ASN A 240 -17.71 -25.81 3.29
CA ASN A 240 -17.58 -27.02 2.47
C ASN A 240 -17.84 -28.27 3.32
N LYS A 241 -17.30 -28.33 4.55
CA LYS A 241 -17.53 -29.45 5.48
C LYS A 241 -19.01 -29.61 5.81
N ILE A 242 -19.69 -28.52 6.17
CA ILE A 242 -21.11 -28.50 6.54
C ILE A 242 -22.00 -28.84 5.34
N TYR A 243 -21.76 -28.21 4.19
CA TYR A 243 -22.55 -28.47 2.98
C TYR A 243 -22.39 -29.92 2.52
N ASN A 244 -21.19 -30.48 2.59
CA ASN A 244 -20.94 -31.89 2.32
C ASN A 244 -21.73 -32.76 3.32
N GLN A 245 -21.70 -32.49 4.62
CA GLN A 245 -22.49 -33.23 5.63
C GLN A 245 -24.01 -33.17 5.37
N LEU A 246 -24.55 -32.02 4.97
CA LEU A 246 -25.98 -31.85 4.68
C LEU A 246 -26.41 -32.54 3.38
N THR A 247 -25.50 -32.71 2.42
CA THR A 247 -25.78 -33.28 1.10
C THR A 247 -25.31 -34.73 0.95
N LYS A 248 -24.49 -35.24 1.88
CA LYS A 248 -24.10 -36.65 1.96
C LYS A 248 -25.36 -37.51 1.93
N SER A 249 -25.46 -38.32 0.89
CA SER A 249 -26.47 -39.35 0.79
C SER A 249 -25.78 -40.66 1.09
N SER A 250 -26.31 -41.44 2.03
CA SER A 250 -26.09 -42.88 1.97
C SER A 250 -26.59 -43.30 0.60
N ALA A 251 -25.68 -43.76 -0.25
CA ALA A 251 -26.06 -44.43 -1.48
C ALA A 251 -27.11 -45.47 -1.09
N HIS A 252 -28.25 -45.40 -1.78
CA HIS A 252 -29.33 -46.34 -1.59
C HIS A 252 -28.75 -47.76 -1.73
N PHE A 253 -28.83 -48.57 -0.67
CA PHE A 253 -28.49 -49.99 -0.71
C PHE A 253 -29.51 -50.69 -1.62
N VAL A 254 -29.27 -50.68 -2.93
CA VAL A 254 -29.95 -51.52 -3.90
C VAL A 254 -28.87 -52.30 -4.63
N GLY A 255 -28.79 -53.60 -4.31
CA GLY A 255 -28.12 -54.56 -5.19
C GLY A 255 -26.66 -54.88 -4.91
N GLY A 256 -26.20 -54.89 -3.65
CA GLY A 256 -25.02 -55.67 -3.24
C GLY A 256 -23.65 -55.31 -3.85
N VAL A 257 -23.54 -54.22 -4.62
CA VAL A 257 -22.26 -53.72 -5.14
C VAL A 257 -21.99 -52.37 -4.48
N SER A 258 -21.04 -52.34 -3.54
CA SER A 258 -20.53 -51.11 -2.94
C SER A 258 -19.79 -50.29 -3.99
N SER A 259 -20.49 -49.37 -4.65
CA SER A 259 -19.84 -48.23 -5.29
C SER A 259 -19.51 -47.19 -4.20
N SER A 260 -18.26 -47.24 -3.77
CA SER A 260 -17.59 -46.46 -2.71
C SER A 260 -17.48 -44.94 -2.97
N HIS A 261 -18.50 -44.31 -3.55
CA HIS A 261 -18.51 -42.87 -3.77
C HIS A 261 -19.82 -42.27 -3.26
N ALA A 262 -19.95 -42.14 -1.94
CA ALA A 262 -20.86 -41.18 -1.33
C ALA A 262 -20.35 -39.76 -1.65
N VAL A 263 -20.59 -39.31 -2.88
CA VAL A 263 -20.18 -37.98 -3.34
C VAL A 263 -21.15 -36.96 -2.75
N GLY A 264 -20.74 -36.29 -1.68
CA GLY A 264 -21.41 -35.09 -1.18
C GLY A 264 -21.25 -33.93 -2.17
N GLY A 265 -22.10 -32.92 -2.04
CA GLY A 265 -21.94 -31.66 -2.74
C GLY A 265 -20.76 -30.85 -2.18
N THR A 266 -20.28 -29.89 -2.97
CA THR A 266 -19.21 -28.97 -2.57
C THR A 266 -19.72 -27.53 -2.63
N ALA A 267 -19.33 -26.70 -1.67
CA ALA A 267 -19.65 -25.28 -1.67
C ALA A 267 -18.39 -24.47 -1.39
N TYR A 268 -18.27 -23.32 -2.04
CA TYR A 268 -17.13 -22.41 -1.90
C TYR A 268 -17.59 -20.95 -1.93
N LEU A 269 -16.81 -20.11 -1.26
CA LEU A 269 -16.97 -18.67 -1.21
C LEU A 269 -15.77 -18.05 -1.93
N ASN A 270 -16.04 -17.22 -2.94
CA ASN A 270 -15.01 -16.52 -3.69
C ASN A 270 -15.09 -15.02 -3.41
N LEU A 271 -13.94 -14.40 -3.19
CA LEU A 271 -13.79 -12.95 -3.11
C LEU A 271 -13.67 -12.40 -4.55
N GLU A 272 -14.38 -11.32 -4.86
CA GLU A 272 -14.23 -10.63 -6.15
C GLU A 272 -12.87 -9.94 -6.26
N ASN A 273 -12.39 -9.36 -5.16
CA ASN A 273 -11.08 -8.74 -5.06
C ASN A 273 -10.38 -9.15 -3.75
N PRO A 274 -9.21 -9.81 -3.81
CA PRO A 274 -8.46 -10.23 -2.61
C PRO A 274 -7.76 -9.07 -1.88
N ASP A 275 -7.52 -7.93 -2.54
CA ASP A 275 -6.76 -6.82 -1.96
C ASP A 275 -7.62 -5.98 -0.99
N GLU A 276 -8.89 -5.75 -1.35
CA GLU A 276 -9.84 -4.98 -0.53
C GLU A 276 -11.18 -5.73 -0.41
N PRO A 277 -11.21 -6.90 0.23
CA PRO A 277 -12.36 -7.80 0.18
C PRO A 277 -13.61 -7.26 0.88
N TYR A 278 -13.46 -6.26 1.74
CA TYR A 278 -14.54 -5.61 2.47
C TYR A 278 -15.27 -4.50 1.68
N LEU A 279 -14.80 -4.12 0.49
CA LEU A 279 -15.49 -3.18 -0.41
C LEU A 279 -16.29 -3.89 -1.50
N TYR A 280 -15.90 -5.12 -1.84
CA TYR A 280 -16.48 -5.88 -2.94
C TYR A 280 -17.40 -7.00 -2.45
N GLY A 281 -18.14 -7.59 -3.39
CA GLY A 281 -19.05 -8.69 -3.08
C GLY A 281 -18.31 -10.00 -2.80
N ILE A 282 -18.99 -10.90 -2.07
CA ILE A 282 -18.60 -12.30 -1.92
C ILE A 282 -19.50 -13.14 -2.81
N LYS A 283 -18.92 -13.87 -3.76
CA LYS A 283 -19.67 -14.79 -4.63
C LYS A 283 -19.78 -16.15 -3.96
N TYR A 284 -21.00 -16.52 -3.58
CA TYR A 284 -21.32 -17.84 -3.04
C TYR A 284 -21.70 -18.82 -4.16
N SER A 285 -21.03 -19.97 -4.22
CA SER A 285 -21.28 -21.01 -5.21
C SER A 285 -21.41 -22.37 -4.54
N ALA A 286 -22.48 -23.08 -4.90
CA ALA A 286 -22.79 -24.40 -4.37
C ALA A 286 -23.00 -25.38 -5.52
N MET A 287 -22.39 -26.55 -5.42
CA MET A 287 -22.47 -27.64 -6.40
C MET A 287 -23.18 -28.83 -5.74
N PRO A 288 -24.47 -29.05 -6.04
CA PRO A 288 -25.20 -30.22 -5.56
C PRO A 288 -24.55 -31.53 -6.02
N PRO A 289 -24.75 -32.64 -5.28
CA PRO A 289 -24.20 -33.93 -5.65
C PRO A 289 -24.70 -34.32 -7.05
N THR A 290 -23.82 -34.88 -7.88
CA THR A 290 -24.06 -35.35 -9.26
C THR A 290 -24.34 -34.28 -10.33
N LYS A 291 -24.40 -32.99 -9.98
CA LYS A 291 -24.66 -31.90 -10.94
C LYS A 291 -23.41 -31.09 -11.27
N ARG A 292 -23.34 -30.57 -12.51
CA ARG A 292 -22.29 -29.63 -12.95
C ARG A 292 -22.46 -28.25 -12.30
N TYR A 293 -21.37 -27.47 -12.25
CA TYR A 293 -21.38 -26.08 -11.79
C TYR A 293 -22.48 -25.27 -12.50
N ARG A 294 -23.27 -24.55 -11.71
CA ARG A 294 -24.30 -23.60 -12.14
C ARG A 294 -24.34 -22.42 -11.18
N ASP A 295 -24.78 -21.27 -11.68
CA ASP A 295 -24.98 -20.10 -10.81
C ASP A 295 -26.14 -20.34 -9.84
N MET A 296 -26.05 -19.72 -8.65
CA MET A 296 -27.02 -19.87 -7.56
C MET A 296 -28.46 -19.58 -8.00
N SER A 297 -28.67 -18.64 -8.94
CA SER A 297 -29.99 -18.30 -9.49
C SER A 297 -30.68 -19.47 -10.20
N GLN A 298 -29.90 -20.39 -10.78
CA GLN A 298 -30.37 -21.54 -11.57
C GLN A 298 -30.56 -22.82 -10.76
N LEU A 299 -30.30 -22.79 -9.45
CA LEU A 299 -30.53 -23.91 -8.55
C LEU A 299 -32.03 -24.07 -8.21
N SER A 300 -32.44 -25.30 -7.90
CA SER A 300 -33.80 -25.60 -7.43
C SER A 300 -34.07 -24.90 -6.09
N GLY A 301 -35.34 -24.61 -5.78
CA GLY A 301 -35.74 -24.00 -4.50
C GLY A 301 -35.24 -24.79 -3.28
N GLY A 302 -35.34 -26.12 -3.32
CA GLY A 302 -34.82 -26.98 -2.25
C GLY A 302 -33.29 -26.93 -2.14
N GLU A 303 -32.58 -26.91 -3.27
CA GLU A 303 -31.11 -26.80 -3.29
C GLU A 303 -30.63 -25.44 -2.74
N LYS A 304 -31.32 -24.36 -3.11
CA LYS A 304 -31.07 -23.01 -2.56
C LYS A 304 -31.27 -22.99 -1.05
N THR A 305 -32.30 -23.67 -0.56
CA THR A 305 -32.61 -23.75 0.88
C THR A 305 -31.52 -24.51 1.64
N VAL A 306 -31.06 -25.65 1.12
CA VAL A 306 -29.94 -26.41 1.74
C VAL A 306 -28.63 -25.60 1.71
N ALA A 307 -28.33 -24.92 0.60
CA ALA A 307 -27.16 -24.06 0.49
C ALA A 307 -27.22 -22.87 1.49
N ALA A 308 -28.39 -22.23 1.62
CA ALA A 308 -28.61 -21.16 2.59
C ALA A 308 -28.46 -21.65 4.05
N LEU A 309 -29.03 -22.80 4.39
CA LEU A 309 -28.87 -23.41 5.71
C LEU A 309 -27.40 -23.75 6.00
N ALA A 310 -26.66 -24.27 5.01
CA ALA A 310 -25.24 -24.55 5.16
C ALA A 310 -24.43 -23.29 5.45
N LEU A 311 -24.69 -22.19 4.72
CA LEU A 311 -24.05 -20.90 4.95
C LEU A 311 -24.36 -20.36 6.34
N LEU A 312 -25.61 -20.47 6.76
CA LEU A 312 -26.06 -19.99 8.05
C LEU A 312 -25.41 -20.79 9.21
N PHE A 313 -25.27 -22.11 9.09
CA PHE A 313 -24.54 -22.92 10.07
C PHE A 313 -23.03 -22.64 10.05
N ALA A 314 -22.46 -22.31 8.90
CA ALA A 314 -21.05 -21.90 8.81
C ALA A 314 -20.80 -20.56 9.52
N ILE A 315 -21.70 -19.59 9.38
CA ILE A 315 -21.67 -18.31 10.11
C ILE A 315 -21.81 -18.55 11.62
N HIS A 316 -22.77 -19.39 12.01
CA HIS A 316 -22.96 -19.75 13.41
C HIS A 316 -21.72 -20.42 14.03
N SER A 317 -20.95 -21.18 13.24
CA SER A 317 -19.73 -21.81 13.71
C SER A 317 -18.64 -20.79 14.07
N PHE A 318 -18.62 -19.61 13.44
CA PHE A 318 -17.65 -18.55 13.76
C PHE A 318 -18.01 -17.83 15.07
N ARG A 319 -19.30 -17.58 15.30
CA ARG A 319 -19.78 -16.96 16.53
C ARG A 319 -20.98 -17.74 17.07
N PRO A 320 -20.76 -18.73 17.95
CA PRO A 320 -21.82 -19.59 18.43
C PRO A 320 -22.84 -18.76 19.20
N SER A 321 -24.10 -18.82 18.74
CA SER A 321 -25.23 -18.19 19.39
C SER A 321 -25.90 -19.20 20.34
N PRO A 322 -26.37 -18.77 21.52
CA PRO A 322 -26.92 -19.71 22.51
C PRO A 322 -28.21 -20.41 22.03
N PHE A 323 -28.99 -19.76 21.17
CA PHE A 323 -30.20 -20.34 20.58
C PHE A 323 -30.30 -20.01 19.09
N PHE A 324 -31.06 -20.82 18.37
CA PHE A 324 -31.25 -20.72 16.94
C PHE A 324 -32.70 -21.01 16.53
N ILE A 325 -33.37 -20.05 15.90
CA ILE A 325 -34.79 -20.16 15.54
C ILE A 325 -34.91 -20.34 14.03
N LEU A 326 -35.62 -21.38 13.61
CA LEU A 326 -35.92 -21.70 12.21
C LEU A 326 -37.43 -21.68 12.00
N ASP A 327 -37.88 -20.90 11.02
CA ASP A 327 -39.31 -20.77 10.69
C ASP A 327 -39.58 -21.30 9.28
N GLU A 328 -40.39 -22.35 9.19
CA GLU A 328 -40.88 -22.99 7.94
C GLU A 328 -39.80 -23.28 6.87
N VAL A 329 -38.56 -23.53 7.30
CA VAL A 329 -37.44 -23.78 6.38
C VAL A 329 -37.56 -25.09 5.58
N ASP A 330 -38.53 -25.92 5.94
CA ASP A 330 -38.85 -27.18 5.31
C ASP A 330 -39.85 -27.05 4.15
N ALA A 331 -40.48 -25.90 3.94
CA ALA A 331 -41.52 -25.71 2.92
C ALA A 331 -41.04 -26.10 1.50
N ALA A 332 -39.82 -25.71 1.14
CA ALA A 332 -39.21 -25.98 -0.17
C ALA A 332 -38.37 -27.28 -0.22
N LEU A 333 -38.28 -28.03 0.88
CA LEU A 333 -37.48 -29.26 0.98
C LEU A 333 -38.33 -30.52 0.76
N ASP A 334 -37.74 -31.55 0.17
CA ASP A 334 -38.32 -32.89 0.11
C ASP A 334 -38.11 -33.65 1.43
N ASN A 335 -38.91 -34.70 1.66
CA ASN A 335 -38.88 -35.46 2.91
C ASN A 335 -37.48 -36.04 3.23
N LEU A 336 -36.71 -36.43 2.20
CA LEU A 336 -35.37 -36.95 2.37
C LEU A 336 -34.40 -35.87 2.88
N ASN A 337 -34.39 -34.67 2.29
CA ASN A 337 -33.50 -33.60 2.77
C ASN A 337 -33.99 -33.01 4.10
N VAL A 338 -35.30 -32.98 4.37
CA VAL A 338 -35.85 -32.64 5.69
C VAL A 338 -35.29 -33.56 6.78
N ALA A 339 -35.35 -34.89 6.57
CA ALA A 339 -34.85 -35.86 7.55
C ALA A 339 -33.33 -35.74 7.80
N LYS A 340 -32.57 -35.33 6.78
CA LYS A 340 -31.13 -35.04 6.87
C LYS A 340 -30.84 -33.77 7.66
N VAL A 341 -31.52 -32.67 7.33
CA VAL A 341 -31.40 -31.39 8.05
C VAL A 341 -31.77 -31.57 9.52
N ALA A 342 -32.87 -32.26 9.81
CA ALA A 342 -33.28 -32.59 11.18
C ALA A 342 -32.24 -33.47 11.89
N GLY A 343 -31.66 -34.45 11.19
CA GLY A 343 -30.56 -35.28 11.72
C GLY A 343 -29.30 -34.46 12.04
N PHE A 344 -28.95 -33.51 11.18
CA PHE A 344 -27.81 -32.61 11.39
C PHE A 344 -28.04 -31.64 12.55
N ILE A 345 -29.23 -31.06 12.67
CA ILE A 345 -29.59 -30.19 13.80
C ILE A 345 -29.50 -30.98 15.11
N ARG A 346 -30.03 -32.20 15.15
CA ARG A 346 -29.95 -33.06 16.34
C ARG A 346 -28.52 -33.40 16.72
N SER A 347 -27.67 -33.79 15.77
CA SER A 347 -26.27 -34.11 16.06
C SER A 347 -25.47 -32.90 16.56
N LYS A 348 -25.80 -31.69 16.07
CA LYS A 348 -25.20 -30.44 16.55
C LYS A 348 -25.74 -30.00 17.91
N CYS A 349 -27.03 -30.21 18.22
CA CYS A 349 -27.61 -29.90 19.54
C CYS A 349 -27.06 -30.82 20.62
N CYS A 350 -26.89 -32.13 20.35
CA CYS A 350 -26.51 -33.12 21.36
C CYS A 350 -24.99 -33.37 21.45
N GLY A 351 -24.14 -32.41 21.11
CA GLY A 351 -22.69 -32.57 20.96
C GLY A 351 -22.03 -33.51 22.00
N THR A 352 -21.47 -34.63 21.51
CA THR A 352 -20.59 -35.59 22.22
C THR A 352 -21.19 -36.36 23.41
N ALA A 353 -22.24 -37.16 23.19
CA ALA A 353 -22.62 -38.20 24.16
C ALA A 353 -23.29 -39.46 23.55
N ALA A 354 -22.99 -39.87 22.30
CA ALA A 354 -23.40 -41.19 21.77
C ALA A 354 -22.83 -41.45 20.36
N ASP A 355 -21.53 -41.66 20.20
CA ASP A 355 -21.03 -42.59 19.17
C ASP A 355 -19.59 -43.00 19.51
N GLY A 356 -19.43 -44.14 20.17
CA GLY A 356 -18.13 -44.77 20.37
C GLY A 356 -17.75 -45.51 19.10
N GLY A 357 -16.96 -44.89 18.23
CA GLY A 357 -16.57 -45.53 16.97
C GLY A 357 -15.66 -44.71 16.07
N GLY A 358 -14.39 -44.57 16.46
CA GLY A 358 -13.26 -44.45 15.51
C GLY A 358 -12.79 -43.03 15.16
N GLY A 359 -11.54 -42.74 15.54
CA GLY A 359 -10.76 -41.61 15.03
C GLY A 359 -10.06 -40.84 16.15
N GLU A 360 -8.95 -41.39 16.65
CA GLU A 360 -7.95 -40.63 17.41
C GLU A 360 -7.33 -39.60 16.46
N GLU A 361 -7.55 -38.30 16.73
CA GLU A 361 -6.77 -37.13 16.31
C GLU A 361 -7.71 -35.90 16.36
N GLU A 362 -7.84 -35.29 17.54
CA GLU A 362 -8.21 -33.88 17.82
C GLU A 362 -8.64 -33.75 19.30
N GLU A 363 -7.70 -33.94 20.22
CA GLU A 363 -7.86 -33.65 21.65
C GLU A 363 -6.88 -32.57 22.10
N GLU A 364 -7.15 -31.28 21.84
CA GLU A 364 -6.41 -30.20 22.53
C GLU A 364 -7.25 -28.98 22.98
N GLU A 365 -8.57 -28.91 22.76
CA GLU A 365 -9.40 -27.79 23.25
C GLU A 365 -10.55 -28.21 24.18
N LYS A 366 -10.25 -28.92 25.27
CA LYS A 366 -11.19 -29.10 26.38
C LYS A 366 -10.54 -28.84 27.73
N MET A 367 -10.42 -27.56 28.10
CA MET A 367 -10.13 -27.13 29.47
C MET A 367 -10.78 -25.75 29.74
N SER A 368 -12.11 -25.70 29.80
CA SER A 368 -12.81 -24.86 30.79
C SER A 368 -14.23 -25.39 30.98
N GLY A 369 -14.63 -25.52 32.25
CA GLY A 369 -15.78 -26.31 32.68
C GLY A 369 -17.14 -25.71 32.33
N GLY A 370 -18.08 -26.61 32.01
CA GLY A 370 -19.49 -26.31 31.78
C GLY A 370 -20.17 -27.45 31.03
N THR A 371 -20.65 -28.45 31.76
CA THR A 371 -21.47 -29.55 31.23
C THR A 371 -22.82 -28.99 30.78
N GLY A 372 -22.95 -28.67 29.49
CA GLY A 372 -24.19 -28.20 28.88
C GLY A 372 -24.02 -27.99 27.38
N CYS A 373 -24.88 -28.62 26.58
CA CYS A 373 -24.90 -28.47 25.14
C CYS A 373 -25.04 -26.97 24.74
N GLY A 374 -24.04 -26.43 24.07
CA GLY A 374 -23.99 -25.00 23.74
C GLY A 374 -24.91 -24.54 22.59
N PHE A 375 -25.85 -25.37 22.12
CA PHE A 375 -26.68 -25.08 20.96
C PHE A 375 -28.12 -25.54 21.16
N GLN A 376 -29.03 -24.60 21.41
CA GLN A 376 -30.48 -24.84 21.43
C GLN A 376 -31.10 -24.45 20.09
N SER A 377 -31.80 -25.37 19.41
CA SER A 377 -32.54 -25.05 18.19
C SER A 377 -34.05 -25.14 18.43
N ILE A 378 -34.76 -24.08 18.06
CA ILE A 378 -36.23 -24.01 18.07
C ILE A 378 -36.67 -23.99 16.60
N VAL A 379 -37.45 -24.97 16.18
CA VAL A 379 -37.90 -25.07 14.80
C VAL A 379 -39.42 -25.08 14.73
N ILE A 380 -39.97 -24.23 13.87
CA ILE A 380 -41.37 -24.17 13.51
C ILE A 380 -41.50 -24.85 12.14
N SER A 381 -42.17 -25.99 12.10
CA SER A 381 -42.35 -26.79 10.89
C SER A 381 -43.70 -27.50 10.95
N LEU A 382 -44.29 -27.73 9.77
CA LEU A 382 -45.53 -28.47 9.59
C LEU A 382 -45.30 -29.92 9.14
N LYS A 383 -44.05 -30.34 8.92
CA LYS A 383 -43.72 -31.69 8.43
C LYS A 383 -43.26 -32.62 9.55
N ASP A 384 -43.94 -33.74 9.66
CA ASP A 384 -43.72 -34.78 10.67
C ASP A 384 -42.26 -35.22 10.76
N ASN A 385 -41.64 -35.52 9.61
CA ASN A 385 -40.23 -35.94 9.51
C ASN A 385 -39.22 -34.96 10.12
N PHE A 386 -39.58 -33.68 10.31
CA PHE A 386 -38.70 -32.68 10.89
C PHE A 386 -38.74 -32.74 12.43
N TYR A 387 -39.94 -32.82 13.01
CA TYR A 387 -40.14 -32.77 14.46
C TYR A 387 -40.20 -34.15 15.13
N ASP A 388 -40.23 -35.24 14.37
CA ASP A 388 -40.09 -36.62 14.90
C ASP A 388 -38.81 -36.83 15.72
N LYS A 389 -37.75 -36.07 15.40
CA LYS A 389 -36.44 -36.14 16.08
C LYS A 389 -36.29 -35.11 17.21
N ALA A 390 -37.33 -34.32 17.50
CA ALA A 390 -37.30 -33.30 18.54
C ALA A 390 -37.33 -33.93 19.95
N GLU A 391 -36.85 -33.18 20.95
CA GLU A 391 -36.92 -33.60 22.35
C GLU A 391 -38.24 -33.19 23.01
N ALA A 392 -38.79 -32.04 22.59
CA ALA A 392 -40.06 -31.52 23.04
C ALA A 392 -40.81 -30.89 21.87
N LEU A 393 -42.14 -31.02 21.89
CA LEU A 393 -43.05 -30.36 20.96
C LEU A 393 -43.81 -29.25 21.68
N VAL A 394 -44.01 -28.14 20.97
CA VAL A 394 -44.89 -27.06 21.40
C VAL A 394 -46.01 -26.94 20.38
N GLY A 395 -47.18 -27.48 20.73
CA GLY A 395 -48.38 -27.38 19.90
C GLY A 395 -49.09 -26.06 20.14
N VAL A 396 -49.30 -25.29 19.08
CA VAL A 396 -50.09 -24.04 19.13
C VAL A 396 -51.42 -24.28 18.43
N TYR A 397 -52.52 -24.04 19.12
CA TYR A 397 -53.86 -24.18 18.55
C TYR A 397 -54.70 -22.92 18.81
N ARG A 398 -55.66 -22.67 17.92
CA ARG A 398 -56.58 -21.52 18.05
C ARG A 398 -57.81 -21.96 18.84
N ASP A 399 -58.07 -21.28 19.94
CA ASP A 399 -59.31 -21.41 20.72
C ASP A 399 -60.36 -20.48 20.09
N SER A 400 -61.23 -21.05 19.25
CA SER A 400 -62.25 -20.29 18.51
C SER A 400 -63.28 -19.63 19.42
N ASP A 401 -63.54 -20.21 20.60
CA ASP A 401 -64.54 -19.68 21.55
C ASP A 401 -64.05 -18.42 22.25
N ARG A 402 -62.73 -18.31 22.43
CA ARG A 402 -62.07 -17.17 23.11
C ARG A 402 -61.35 -16.21 22.17
N GLY A 403 -61.25 -16.54 20.88
CA GLY A 403 -60.53 -15.75 19.89
C GLY A 403 -59.03 -15.63 20.14
N CYS A 404 -58.44 -16.51 20.96
CA CYS A 404 -57.03 -16.48 21.35
C CYS A 404 -56.28 -17.76 20.96
N SER A 405 -54.98 -17.66 20.75
CA SER A 405 -54.11 -18.83 20.58
C SER A 405 -53.68 -19.38 21.95
N ARG A 406 -53.65 -20.71 22.08
CA ARG A 406 -53.16 -21.41 23.28
C ARG A 406 -52.04 -22.37 22.90
N THR A 407 -51.21 -22.68 23.88
CA THR A 407 -50.05 -23.55 23.72
C THR A 407 -50.17 -24.78 24.60
N LEU A 408 -49.70 -25.90 24.09
CA LEU A 408 -49.55 -27.17 24.80
C LEU A 408 -48.13 -27.65 24.58
N THR A 409 -47.49 -28.17 25.62
CA THR A 409 -46.14 -28.72 25.55
C THR A 409 -46.19 -30.21 25.72
N PHE A 410 -45.45 -30.94 24.88
CA PHE A 410 -45.37 -32.39 24.93
C PHE A 410 -43.91 -32.83 24.93
N ASP A 411 -43.53 -33.67 25.89
CA ASP A 411 -42.17 -34.17 26.06
C ASP A 411 -42.02 -35.52 25.34
N LEU A 412 -41.18 -35.56 24.29
CA LEU A 412 -40.96 -36.73 23.45
C LEU A 412 -39.89 -37.66 23.99
N THR A 413 -39.12 -37.26 25.00
CA THR A 413 -38.03 -38.09 25.56
C THR A 413 -38.50 -39.42 26.13
N ARG A 414 -39.78 -39.49 26.51
CA ARG A 414 -40.43 -40.69 27.11
C ARG A 414 -40.82 -41.76 26.10
N TYR A 415 -40.74 -41.47 24.80
CA TYR A 415 -41.22 -42.33 23.71
C TYR A 415 -40.11 -42.66 22.69
N ARG A 416 -38.84 -42.50 23.07
CA ARG A 416 -37.70 -42.85 22.21
C ARG A 416 -37.57 -44.38 22.07
N ASP A 417 -37.77 -44.89 20.85
CA ASP A 417 -37.24 -46.18 20.37
C ASP A 417 -35.87 -45.99 19.70
#